data_AF-E1JVE9-F1
#
_entry.id   AF-E1JVE9-F1
#
_cell.length_a   1.000
_cell.length_b   1.000
_cell.length_c   1.000
_cell.angle_alpha   90.00
_cell.angle_beta   90.00
_cell.angle_gamma   90.00
#
_symmetry.space_group_name_H-M   'P 1'
#
loop_
_entity.id
_entity.type
_entity.pdbx_description
1 polymer ?
#
loop_
_entity_poly.entity_id
_entity_poly.type
_entity_poly.pdbx_seq_one_letter_code
_entity_poly.pdbx_strand_id
1 'polypeptide(L)'
;MHPRPYFPRRLSLVLSLAILLTGAALLAGCGAGVRPAGDGRGAPPMSVKEFYEFCSTLPTPGACLSDPICVRYRTELTSPPPDLTGCLSLCRQTQNALYVDNLTNGCGPVLDRAADLCDQFCRRRASR
;
A
#
# COMPACT_ATOMS: atom_id res chain seq x y z
N MET A 1 -27.22 24.81 56.10
CA MET A 1 -28.44 25.39 55.51
C MET A 1 -28.09 26.10 54.22
N HIS A 2 -28.39 25.48 53.06
CA HIS A 2 -28.48 26.11 51.73
C HIS A 2 -29.51 25.27 50.94
N PRO A 3 -30.59 25.87 50.40
CA PRO A 3 -31.63 25.13 49.69
C PRO A 3 -31.20 24.78 48.25
N ARG A 4 -31.51 23.55 47.81
CA ARG A 4 -31.41 23.16 46.40
C ARG A 4 -32.63 23.70 45.62
N PRO A 5 -32.45 24.44 44.51
CA PRO A 5 -33.57 24.88 43.71
C PRO A 5 -34.19 23.71 42.92
N TYR A 6 -35.51 23.60 43.02
CA TYR A 6 -36.37 22.77 42.19
C TYR A 6 -36.33 23.29 40.75
N PHE A 7 -35.84 22.47 39.81
CA PHE A 7 -36.02 22.72 38.37
C PHE A 7 -37.10 21.79 37.80
N PRO A 8 -38.10 22.33 37.07
CA PRO A 8 -39.22 21.56 36.57
C PRO A 8 -38.82 20.67 35.38
N ARG A 9 -39.08 19.36 35.52
CA ARG A 9 -38.90 18.24 34.58
C ARG A 9 -39.50 18.41 33.17
N ARG A 10 -40.17 19.52 32.86
CA ARG A 10 -40.89 19.72 31.58
C ARG A 10 -40.08 20.46 30.52
N LEU A 11 -38.97 21.10 30.90
CA LEU A 11 -38.11 21.84 29.96
C LEU A 11 -37.09 20.94 29.22
N SER A 12 -36.82 19.74 29.72
CA SER A 12 -35.85 18.82 29.09
C SER A 12 -36.40 18.08 27.87
N LEU A 13 -37.72 18.05 27.67
CA LEU A 13 -38.34 17.21 26.63
C LEU A 13 -38.36 17.86 25.24
N VAL A 14 -38.28 19.19 25.18
CA VAL A 14 -38.28 19.92 23.89
C VAL A 14 -36.88 20.01 23.28
N LEU A 15 -35.83 19.93 24.10
CA LEU A 15 -34.44 19.99 23.62
C LEU A 15 -33.96 18.66 23.02
N SER A 16 -34.60 17.54 23.34
CA SER A 16 -34.20 16.20 22.87
C SER A 16 -34.70 15.84 21.47
N LEU A 17 -35.71 16.56 20.94
CA LEU A 17 -36.29 16.24 19.63
C LEU A 17 -35.55 16.89 18.45
N ALA A 18 -34.70 17.89 18.70
CA ALA A 18 -33.94 18.60 17.66
C ALA A 18 -32.59 17.94 17.31
N ILE A 19 -32.14 16.93 18.06
CA ILE A 19 -30.83 16.28 17.85
C ILE A 19 -30.94 15.02 16.97
N LEU A 20 -32.16 14.54 16.69
CA LEU A 20 -32.40 13.31 15.94
C LEU A 20 -32.40 13.47 14.40
N LEU A 21 -32.24 14.68 13.86
CA LEU A 21 -32.31 14.95 12.41
C LEU A 21 -30.96 15.23 11.73
N THR A 22 -29.85 15.23 12.47
CA THR A 22 -28.50 15.57 11.95
C THR A 22 -27.50 14.42 12.08
N GLY A 23 -27.98 13.17 12.05
CA GLY A 23 -27.18 11.97 12.35
C GLY A 23 -27.13 10.90 11.26
N ALA A 24 -27.48 11.21 10.01
CA ALA A 24 -27.66 10.19 8.95
C ALA A 24 -26.75 10.37 7.72
N ALA A 25 -25.52 10.87 7.87
CA ALA A 25 -24.64 11.13 6.72
C ALA A 25 -23.16 10.72 6.89
N LEU A 26 -22.82 9.76 7.77
CA LEU A 26 -21.42 9.33 7.96
C LEU A 26 -21.19 7.82 8.06
N LEU A 27 -22.01 6.99 7.39
CA LEU A 27 -21.79 5.53 7.33
C LEU A 27 -21.57 4.95 5.92
N ALA A 28 -21.26 5.78 4.91
CA ALA A 28 -20.78 5.32 3.61
C ALA A 28 -19.28 5.58 3.45
N GLY A 29 -18.47 4.97 4.32
CA GLY A 29 -17.02 5.12 4.35
C GLY A 29 -16.24 3.81 4.35
N CYS A 30 -16.87 2.66 4.05
CA CYS A 30 -16.15 1.49 3.57
C CYS A 30 -15.96 1.62 2.05
N GLY A 31 -15.20 2.64 1.66
CA GLY A 31 -14.64 2.73 0.31
C GLY A 31 -13.55 1.67 0.18
N ALA A 32 -13.95 0.40 0.07
CA ALA A 32 -13.19 -0.53 -0.74
C ALA A 32 -13.06 0.17 -2.10
N GLY A 33 -11.87 0.70 -2.38
CA GLY A 33 -11.58 1.36 -3.63
C GLY A 33 -11.90 0.38 -4.74
N VAL A 34 -13.09 0.53 -5.33
CA VAL A 34 -13.45 -0.10 -6.57
C VAL A 34 -12.53 0.55 -7.59
N ARG A 35 -11.33 -0.02 -7.75
CA ARG A 35 -10.49 0.29 -8.90
C ARG A 35 -11.41 0.07 -10.10
N PRO A 36 -11.56 1.05 -11.01
CA PRO A 36 -12.36 0.83 -12.20
C PRO A 36 -11.88 -0.48 -12.81
N ALA A 37 -12.84 -1.38 -13.06
CA ALA A 37 -12.60 -2.63 -13.75
C ALA A 37 -12.05 -2.26 -15.13
N GLY A 38 -10.73 -2.13 -15.22
CA GLY A 38 -10.04 -2.13 -16.49
C GLY A 38 -10.47 -3.42 -17.19
N ASP A 39 -10.90 -3.26 -18.44
CA ASP A 39 -11.31 -4.32 -19.35
C ASP A 39 -10.64 -5.63 -18.95
N GLY A 40 -11.41 -6.67 -18.58
CA GLY A 40 -10.99 -7.88 -17.84
C GLY A 40 -9.84 -8.73 -18.41
N ARG A 41 -9.06 -8.18 -19.34
CA ARG A 41 -7.69 -8.53 -19.67
C ARG A 41 -6.80 -8.10 -18.50
N GLY A 42 -6.27 -9.08 -17.76
CA GLY A 42 -5.25 -8.83 -16.75
C GLY A 42 -4.11 -7.95 -17.29
N ALA A 43 -3.43 -7.21 -16.40
CA ALA A 43 -2.32 -6.35 -16.81
C ALA A 43 -1.29 -7.15 -17.61
N PRO A 44 -0.77 -6.60 -18.72
CA PRO A 44 0.17 -7.32 -19.56
C PRO A 44 1.41 -7.72 -18.74
N PRO A 45 2.06 -8.85 -19.08
CA PRO A 45 3.26 -9.29 -18.40
C PRO A 45 4.34 -8.21 -18.40
N MET A 46 4.98 -8.01 -17.25
CA MET A 46 6.14 -7.13 -17.13
C MET A 46 7.39 -7.89 -17.55
N SER A 47 8.21 -7.31 -18.42
CA SER A 47 9.55 -7.79 -18.75
C SER A 47 10.57 -7.35 -17.69
N VAL A 48 11.73 -8.03 -17.64
CA VAL A 48 12.83 -7.66 -16.73
C VAL A 48 13.37 -6.25 -17.02
N LYS A 49 13.33 -5.85 -18.30
CA LYS A 49 13.69 -4.49 -18.73
C LYS A 49 12.73 -3.45 -18.17
N GLU A 50 11.42 -3.66 -18.34
CA GLU A 50 10.39 -2.76 -17.80
C GLU A 50 10.44 -2.68 -16.28
N PHE A 51 10.67 -3.81 -15.59
CA PHE A 51 10.91 -3.82 -14.15
C PHE A 51 12.05 -2.85 -13.79
N TYR A 52 13.19 -2.97 -14.47
CA TYR A 52 14.35 -2.14 -14.19
C TYR A 52 14.07 -0.66 -14.46
N GLU A 53 13.45 -0.33 -15.60
CA GLU A 53 13.10 1.06 -15.96
C GLU A 53 12.12 1.69 -14.95
N PHE A 54 11.14 0.93 -14.46
CA PHE A 54 10.24 1.43 -13.41
C PHE A 54 10.93 1.54 -12.04
N CYS A 55 11.87 0.66 -11.74
CA CYS A 55 12.59 0.68 -10.48
C CYS A 55 13.62 1.82 -10.44
N SER A 56 14.43 2.01 -11.48
CA SER A 56 15.48 3.03 -11.52
C SER A 56 14.91 4.46 -11.52
N THR A 57 13.67 4.62 -11.97
CA THR A 57 12.95 5.90 -11.97
C THR A 57 12.23 6.19 -10.65
N LEU A 58 12.34 5.33 -9.64
CA LEU A 58 11.76 5.58 -8.33
C LEU A 58 12.36 6.84 -7.70
N PRO A 59 11.54 7.73 -7.10
CA PRO A 59 12.03 8.89 -6.37
C PRO A 59 12.94 8.45 -5.21
N THR A 60 14.17 8.94 -5.18
CA THR A 60 15.14 8.63 -4.13
C THR A 60 15.25 9.78 -3.13
N PRO A 61 14.90 9.57 -1.85
CA PRO A 61 15.11 10.58 -0.82
C PRO A 61 16.58 10.64 -0.39
N GLY A 62 17.07 11.85 -0.14
CA GLY A 62 18.38 12.07 0.51
C GLY A 62 19.57 11.50 -0.27
N ALA A 63 20.38 10.68 0.39
CA ALA A 63 21.57 10.04 -0.19
C ALA A 63 21.27 8.69 -0.85
N CYS A 64 19.99 8.30 -0.95
CA CYS A 64 19.64 7.00 -1.49
C CYS A 64 19.94 6.89 -2.99
N LEU A 65 20.58 5.79 -3.39
CA LEU A 65 20.75 5.41 -4.78
C LEU A 65 19.85 4.20 -5.05
N SER A 66 18.85 4.37 -5.92
CA SER A 66 17.92 3.29 -6.32
C SER A 66 18.59 2.24 -7.19
N ASP A 67 19.55 2.64 -8.03
CA ASP A 67 20.18 1.77 -9.03
C ASP A 67 20.77 0.47 -8.44
N PRO A 68 21.58 0.47 -7.36
CA PRO A 68 22.10 -0.76 -6.77
C PRO A 68 21.00 -1.74 -6.33
N ILE A 69 19.90 -1.22 -5.77
CA ILE A 69 18.73 -2.02 -5.36
C ILE A 69 18.07 -2.63 -6.60
N CYS A 70 17.81 -1.79 -7.60
CA CYS A 70 17.12 -2.19 -8.83
C CYS A 70 17.92 -3.17 -9.68
N VAL A 71 19.25 -2.99 -9.76
CA VAL A 71 20.17 -3.93 -10.42
C VAL A 71 20.12 -5.28 -9.73
N ARG A 72 20.09 -5.31 -8.39
CA ARG A 72 20.05 -6.59 -7.68
C ARG A 72 18.77 -7.36 -8.02
N TYR A 73 17.60 -6.74 -7.91
CA TYR A 73 16.36 -7.39 -8.33
C TYR A 73 16.37 -7.80 -9.80
N ARG A 74 16.86 -6.93 -10.70
CA ARG A 74 16.96 -7.24 -12.13
C ARG A 74 17.74 -8.53 -12.36
N THR A 75 18.89 -8.70 -11.69
CA THR A 75 19.72 -9.90 -11.78
C THR A 75 18.96 -11.15 -11.37
N GLU A 76 18.30 -11.13 -10.22
CA GLU A 76 17.52 -12.27 -9.72
C GLU A 76 16.33 -12.60 -10.66
N LEU A 77 15.68 -11.58 -11.21
CA LEU A 77 14.55 -11.73 -12.13
C LEU A 77 14.97 -12.17 -13.54
N THR A 78 16.25 -12.30 -13.86
CA THR A 78 16.68 -12.89 -15.14
C THR A 78 16.33 -14.38 -15.24
N SER A 79 16.28 -15.09 -14.11
CA SER A 79 15.94 -16.51 -14.03
C SER A 79 15.00 -16.78 -12.85
N PRO A 80 13.77 -16.20 -12.84
CA PRO A 80 12.88 -16.34 -11.71
C PRO A 80 12.26 -17.75 -11.69
N PRO A 81 11.97 -18.32 -10.51
CA PRO A 81 11.22 -19.56 -10.39
C PRO A 81 9.93 -19.55 -11.23
N PRO A 82 9.54 -20.69 -11.82
CA PRO A 82 8.43 -20.76 -12.76
C PRO A 82 7.06 -20.57 -12.07
N ASP A 83 6.96 -20.97 -10.81
CA ASP A 83 5.74 -20.84 -10.02
C ASP A 83 5.67 -19.50 -9.28
N LEU A 84 4.44 -19.05 -9.02
CA LEU A 84 4.19 -17.76 -8.36
C LEU A 84 4.82 -17.72 -6.96
N THR A 85 4.69 -18.80 -6.19
CA THR A 85 5.17 -18.84 -4.80
C THR A 85 6.69 -18.73 -4.73
N GLY A 86 7.40 -19.46 -5.58
CA GLY A 86 8.85 -19.38 -5.72
C GLY A 86 9.30 -17.99 -6.16
N CYS A 87 8.60 -17.39 -7.12
CA CYS A 87 8.92 -16.02 -7.57
C CYS A 87 8.73 -14.99 -6.45
N LEU A 88 7.62 -15.05 -5.70
CA LEU A 88 7.40 -14.16 -4.55
C LEU A 88 8.42 -14.39 -3.43
N SER A 89 8.83 -15.66 -3.21
CA SER A 89 9.89 -15.98 -2.25
C SER A 89 11.23 -15.36 -2.67
N LEU A 90 11.58 -15.39 -3.95
CA LEU A 90 12.76 -14.72 -4.50
C LEU A 90 12.73 -13.21 -4.21
N CYS A 91 11.59 -12.54 -4.41
CA CYS A 91 11.44 -11.11 -4.12
C CYS A 91 11.72 -10.82 -2.63
N ARG A 92 11.14 -11.59 -1.72
CA ARG A 92 11.35 -11.43 -0.27
C ARG A 92 12.78 -11.69 0.15
N GLN A 93 13.41 -12.75 -0.39
CA GLN A 93 14.81 -13.07 -0.10
C GLN A 93 15.74 -11.95 -0.57
N THR A 94 15.47 -11.40 -1.75
CA THR A 94 16.21 -10.24 -2.29
C THR A 94 16.04 -9.01 -1.41
N GLN A 95 14.80 -8.71 -0.99
CA GLN A 95 14.52 -7.60 -0.07
C GLN A 95 15.30 -7.75 1.25
N ASN A 96 15.23 -8.94 1.86
CA ASN A 96 15.90 -9.23 3.12
C ASN A 96 17.42 -9.10 3.00
N ALA A 97 18.00 -9.56 1.89
CA ALA A 97 19.44 -9.44 1.63
C ALA A 97 19.89 -7.97 1.51
N LEU A 98 19.02 -7.09 1.03
CA LEU A 98 19.30 -5.66 0.86
C LEU A 98 18.93 -4.83 2.10
N TYR A 99 18.15 -5.39 3.03
CA TYR A 99 17.47 -4.61 4.07
C TYR A 99 18.43 -3.87 5.00
N VAL A 100 19.44 -4.56 5.53
CA VAL A 100 20.39 -3.98 6.50
C VAL A 100 21.19 -2.83 5.87
N ASP A 101 21.72 -3.06 4.66
CA ASP A 101 22.56 -2.08 3.95
C ASP A 101 21.79 -0.83 3.49
N ASN A 102 20.47 -0.94 3.33
CA ASN A 102 19.62 0.14 2.82
C ASN A 102 18.79 0.84 3.92
N LEU A 103 18.74 0.25 5.12
CA LEU A 103 18.14 0.84 6.31
C LEU A 103 18.85 2.10 6.76
N THR A 104 20.19 2.05 6.82
CA THR A 104 21.03 3.14 7.36
C THR A 104 21.18 4.31 6.39
N ASN A 105 21.01 4.06 5.08
CA ASN A 105 21.18 5.06 4.03
C ASN A 105 19.87 5.76 3.62
N GLY A 106 18.77 5.50 4.35
CA GLY A 106 17.46 6.09 4.05
C GLY A 106 16.75 5.50 2.82
N CYS A 107 17.26 4.38 2.30
CA CYS A 107 16.71 3.71 1.12
C CYS A 107 15.53 2.77 1.41
N GLY A 108 15.11 2.62 2.67
CA GLY A 108 13.99 1.75 3.07
C GLY A 108 12.75 1.89 2.17
N PRO A 109 12.19 3.10 1.96
CA PRO A 109 11.02 3.28 1.09
C PRO A 109 11.26 2.88 -0.38
N VAL A 110 12.49 3.07 -0.89
CA VAL A 110 12.87 2.66 -2.25
C VAL A 110 12.97 1.14 -2.34
N LEU A 111 13.55 0.50 -1.33
CA LEU A 111 13.64 -0.95 -1.23
C LEU A 111 12.26 -1.61 -1.17
N ASP A 112 11.34 -1.07 -0.36
CA ASP A 112 9.97 -1.56 -0.27
C ASP A 112 9.24 -1.41 -1.61
N ARG A 113 9.45 -0.28 -2.29
CA ARG A 113 8.83 -0.05 -3.60
C ARG A 113 9.42 -0.94 -4.70
N ALA A 114 10.71 -1.25 -4.63
CA ALA A 114 11.33 -2.23 -5.52
C ALA A 114 10.78 -3.65 -5.27
N ALA A 115 10.53 -4.01 -4.01
CA ALA A 115 9.88 -5.28 -3.65
C ALA A 115 8.44 -5.36 -4.21
N ASP A 116 7.65 -4.30 -4.07
CA ASP A 116 6.30 -4.21 -4.67
C ASP A 116 6.31 -4.41 -6.19
N LEU A 117 7.30 -3.84 -6.89
CA LEU A 117 7.47 -4.01 -8.33
C LEU A 117 7.85 -5.46 -8.67
N CYS A 118 8.68 -6.10 -7.85
CA CYS A 118 9.04 -7.51 -7.99
C CYS A 118 7.81 -8.41 -7.83
N ASP A 119 6.98 -8.15 -6.81
CA ASP A 119 5.72 -8.85 -6.59
C ASP A 119 4.76 -8.71 -7.78
N GLN A 120 4.66 -7.49 -8.34
CA GLN A 120 3.86 -7.25 -9.54
C GLN A 120 4.40 -8.00 -10.76
N PHE A 121 5.71 -8.04 -10.95
CA PHE A 121 6.35 -8.82 -12.00
C PHE A 121 5.95 -10.31 -11.88
N CYS A 122 6.07 -10.89 -10.69
CA CYS A 122 5.72 -12.29 -10.44
C CYS A 122 4.24 -12.59 -10.71
N ARG A 123 3.33 -11.73 -10.24
CA ARG A 123 1.89 -11.91 -10.41
C ARG A 123 1.46 -11.80 -11.87
N ARG A 124 2.03 -10.85 -12.64
CA ARG A 124 1.74 -10.68 -14.06
C ARG A 124 2.35 -11.78 -14.94
N ARG A 125 3.44 -12.41 -14.49
CA ARG A 125 4.00 -13.60 -15.15
C ARG A 125 3.11 -14.82 -14.94
N ALA A 126 2.61 -15.02 -13.72
CA ALA A 126 1.76 -16.16 -13.38
C ALA A 126 0.35 -16.12 -13.98
N SER A 127 -0.11 -14.94 -14.42
CA SER A 127 -1.38 -14.77 -15.12
C SER A 127 -1.31 -14.99 -16.64
N ARG A 128 -0.15 -15.43 -17.16
CA ARG A 128 0.00 -15.84 -18.57
C ARG A 128 -0.60 -17.22 -18.81
#